data_AF-A0A3M6UL38-F1
#
_entry.id   AF-A0A3M6UL38-F1
#
_cell.length_a   1.000
_cell.length_b   1.000
_cell.length_c   1.000
_cell.angle_alpha   90.00
_cell.angle_beta   90.00
_cell.angle_gamma   90.00
#
_symmetry.space_group_name_H-M   'P 1'
#
loop_
_entity.id
_entity.type
_entity.pdbx_description
1 polymer ?
#
loop_
_entity_poly.entity_id
_entity_poly.type
_entity_poly.pdbx_seq_one_letter_code
_entity_poly.pdbx_strand_id
1 'polypeptide(L)'
;MTRNRQILKLLGIGEHFSFNYWRKISKGCQFIRFGGERMAIDRKAVKRKIKPCEKDLYEKLMAGEINEESLRYDFCYDRDNQLILPDVLGLSTFTNRNLMPSHLTRKPERLWQLDPESRFPNELEIFVPQDRSFKGYIRIKKGTQVEKDKLIEMLGCLPWRKCPKQLVENPLN
;
A
#
# COMPACT_ATOMS: atom_id res chain seq x y z
N MET A 1 -25.96 -21.44 15.05
CA MET A 1 -24.75 -21.90 14.31
C MET A 1 -23.67 -20.83 14.43
N THR A 2 -22.45 -21.29 14.63
CA THR A 2 -21.36 -20.63 15.36
C THR A 2 -20.73 -19.49 14.55
N ARG A 3 -20.76 -18.26 15.08
CA ARG A 3 -19.94 -17.14 14.57
C ARG A 3 -18.48 -17.51 14.77
N ASN A 4 -17.78 -17.83 13.69
CA ASN A 4 -16.33 -17.95 13.67
C ASN A 4 -15.73 -16.62 14.14
N ARG A 5 -15.40 -16.52 15.43
CA ARG A 5 -14.49 -15.50 15.96
C ARG A 5 -13.14 -15.75 15.28
N GLN A 6 -12.87 -15.02 14.20
CA GLN A 6 -11.50 -14.89 13.70
C GLN A 6 -10.68 -14.34 14.85
N ILE A 7 -9.71 -15.14 15.31
CA ILE A 7 -8.75 -14.74 16.31
C ILE A 7 -7.91 -13.63 15.66
N LEU A 8 -8.21 -12.39 16.05
CA LEU A 8 -7.44 -11.20 15.69
C LEU A 8 -6.05 -11.36 16.33
N LYS A 9 -5.02 -11.58 15.52
CA LYS A 9 -3.65 -11.60 16.03
C LYS A 9 -3.21 -10.16 16.28
N LEU A 10 -3.42 -9.69 17.50
CA LEU A 10 -2.83 -8.46 18.01
C LEU A 10 -1.32 -8.69 18.14
N LEU A 11 -0.51 -7.93 17.40
CA LEU A 11 0.93 -7.85 17.66
C LEU A 11 1.12 -7.01 18.92
N GLY A 12 1.53 -7.65 20.02
CA GLY A 12 1.70 -6.99 21.32
C GLY A 12 2.77 -5.89 21.32
N ILE A 13 2.72 -5.03 22.32
CA ILE A 13 3.78 -4.05 22.59
C ILE A 13 5.03 -4.85 23.03
N GLY A 14 6.13 -4.73 22.29
CA GLY A 14 7.39 -5.45 22.54
C GLY A 14 7.57 -6.76 21.78
N GLU A 15 6.58 -7.21 21.00
CA GLU A 15 6.79 -8.36 20.10
C GLU A 15 7.65 -7.93 18.91
N HIS A 16 8.75 -8.65 18.68
CA HIS A 16 9.53 -8.53 17.46
C HIS A 16 8.63 -8.87 16.27
N PHE A 17 8.58 -7.97 15.29
CA PHE A 17 7.86 -8.20 14.05
C PHE A 17 8.47 -9.42 13.34
N SER A 18 7.78 -10.57 13.39
CA SER A 18 8.15 -11.72 12.56
C SER A 18 7.50 -11.54 11.21
N PHE A 19 8.30 -11.20 10.19
CA PHE A 19 7.81 -11.24 8.82
C PHE A 19 7.52 -12.69 8.44
N ASN A 20 6.28 -13.12 8.61
CA ASN A 20 5.84 -14.46 8.20
C ASN A 20 5.60 -14.56 6.70
N TYR A 21 6.53 -14.06 5.92
CA TYR A 21 6.62 -14.15 4.47
C TYR A 21 6.32 -15.57 3.94
N TRP A 22 5.18 -15.75 3.28
CA TRP A 22 4.68 -17.05 2.81
C TRP A 22 4.05 -17.00 1.42
N ARG A 23 3.57 -15.83 0.97
CA ARG A 23 2.87 -15.68 -0.32
C ARG A 23 3.76 -14.99 -1.35
N LYS A 24 3.90 -15.60 -2.55
CA LYS A 24 4.45 -14.93 -3.73
C LYS A 24 3.50 -13.82 -4.20
N ILE A 25 4.07 -12.72 -4.69
CA ILE A 25 3.31 -11.56 -5.18
C ILE A 25 2.68 -11.81 -6.57
N SER A 26 2.92 -12.97 -7.18
CA SER A 26 2.57 -13.28 -8.58
C SER A 26 1.05 -13.30 -8.88
N LYS A 27 0.57 -12.26 -9.57
CA LYS A 27 -0.69 -12.24 -10.35
C LYS A 27 -0.49 -11.79 -11.81
N GLY A 28 0.73 -11.90 -12.36
CA GLY A 28 1.04 -11.40 -13.71
C GLY A 28 1.06 -9.86 -13.85
N CYS A 29 0.81 -9.12 -12.77
CA CYS A 29 0.85 -7.66 -12.74
C CYS A 29 2.17 -7.15 -12.13
N GLN A 30 2.67 -6.03 -12.64
CA GLN A 30 3.70 -5.24 -11.95
C GLN A 30 3.05 -4.44 -10.82
N PHE A 31 3.79 -4.01 -9.80
CA PHE A 31 3.28 -3.07 -8.80
C PHE A 31 4.30 -1.95 -8.62
N ILE A 32 4.04 -0.84 -9.29
CA ILE A 32 4.96 0.28 -9.43
C ILE A 32 4.47 1.44 -8.57
N ARG A 33 5.39 2.16 -7.94
CA ARG A 33 5.06 3.39 -7.23
C ARG A 33 6.09 4.47 -7.47
N PHE A 34 5.64 5.70 -7.29
CA PHE A 34 6.51 6.85 -7.15
C PHE A 34 7.03 6.93 -5.71
N GLY A 35 8.34 7.12 -5.56
CA GLY A 35 9.03 7.20 -4.27
C GLY A 35 10.06 8.32 -4.23
N GLY A 36 11.04 8.18 -3.34
CA GLY A 36 12.24 9.00 -3.31
C GLY A 36 13.32 8.47 -4.27
N GLU A 37 14.39 9.24 -4.42
CA GLU A 37 15.55 8.83 -5.21
C GLU A 37 16.29 7.64 -4.60
N ARG A 38 16.38 7.56 -3.26
CA ARG A 38 17.14 6.50 -2.57
C ARG A 38 16.28 5.41 -1.95
N MET A 39 15.00 5.68 -1.71
CA MET A 39 14.08 4.74 -1.06
C MET A 39 12.68 4.81 -1.68
N ALA A 40 12.01 3.66 -1.78
CA ALA A 40 10.62 3.58 -2.23
C ALA A 40 9.65 4.19 -1.21
N ILE A 41 9.96 4.00 0.08
CA ILE A 41 9.18 4.48 1.22
C ILE A 41 9.94 5.59 1.93
N ASP A 42 9.50 6.83 1.76
CA ASP A 42 9.89 7.91 2.68
C ASP A 42 9.00 7.84 3.93
N ARG A 43 9.58 7.43 5.06
CA ARG A 43 8.86 7.28 6.34
C ARG A 43 8.18 8.58 6.78
N LYS A 44 8.80 9.75 6.57
CA LYS A 44 8.20 11.04 6.96
C LYS A 44 7.01 11.37 6.07
N ALA A 45 7.12 11.13 4.76
CA ALA A 45 6.03 11.35 3.82
C ALA A 45 4.84 10.42 4.12
N VAL A 46 5.10 9.13 4.36
CA VAL A 46 4.05 8.17 4.73
C VAL A 46 3.40 8.55 6.05
N LYS A 47 4.17 8.89 7.10
CA LYS A 47 3.63 9.37 8.39
C LYS A 47 2.62 10.51 8.22
N ARG A 48 2.91 11.48 7.35
CA ARG A 48 1.99 12.61 7.08
C ARG A 48 0.68 12.19 6.44
N LYS A 49 0.67 11.07 5.74
CA LYS A 49 -0.48 10.48 5.06
C LYS A 49 -1.22 9.42 5.88
N ILE A 50 -0.82 9.19 7.13
CA ILE A 50 -1.60 8.42 8.08
C ILE A 50 -2.35 9.40 8.98
N LYS A 51 -3.67 9.41 8.90
CA LYS A 51 -4.54 10.39 9.58
C LYS A 51 -5.52 9.70 10.51
N PRO A 52 -5.97 10.37 11.58
CA PRO A 52 -7.05 9.83 12.38
C PRO A 52 -8.29 9.68 11.50
N CYS A 53 -9.06 8.61 11.72
CA CYS A 53 -10.31 8.41 10.99
C CYS A 53 -11.30 9.53 11.35
N GLU A 54 -11.77 10.26 10.34
CA GLU A 54 -12.86 11.21 10.48
C GLU A 54 -14.15 10.47 10.16
N LYS A 55 -14.97 10.23 11.19
CA LYS A 55 -16.16 9.37 11.10
C LYS A 55 -17.06 9.74 9.94
N ASP A 56 -17.34 11.04 9.77
CA ASP A 56 -18.19 11.55 8.69
C ASP A 56 -17.63 11.25 7.30
N LEU A 57 -16.31 11.42 7.08
CA LEU A 57 -15.69 11.10 5.81
C LEU A 57 -15.68 9.60 5.54
N TYR A 58 -15.46 8.80 6.58
CA TYR A 58 -15.48 7.35 6.46
C TYR A 58 -16.87 6.84 6.13
N GLU A 59 -17.91 7.31 6.82
CA GLU A 59 -19.30 6.95 6.55
C GLU A 59 -19.69 7.34 5.11
N LYS A 60 -19.33 8.54 4.65
CA LYS A 60 -19.55 8.98 3.26
C LYS A 60 -18.81 8.12 2.23
N LEU A 61 -17.57 7.72 2.53
CA LEU A 61 -16.81 6.81 1.65
C LEU A 61 -17.48 5.44 1.58
N MET A 62 -17.90 4.89 2.72
CA MET A 62 -18.56 3.58 2.80
C MET A 62 -19.95 3.60 2.14
N ALA A 63 -20.65 4.73 2.18
CA ALA A 63 -21.90 4.97 1.47
C ALA A 63 -21.71 5.23 -0.04
N GLY A 64 -20.47 5.40 -0.52
CA GLY A 64 -20.15 5.73 -1.91
C GLY A 64 -20.46 7.17 -2.32
N GLU A 65 -20.74 8.06 -1.36
CA GLU A 65 -21.00 9.48 -1.59
C GLU A 65 -19.74 10.25 -1.99
N ILE A 66 -18.58 9.79 -1.51
CA ILE A 66 -17.26 10.28 -1.90
C ILE A 66 -16.41 9.11 -2.37
N ASN A 67 -15.35 9.40 -3.13
CA ASN A 67 -14.39 8.39 -3.57
C ASN A 67 -13.06 8.51 -2.81
N GLU A 68 -12.20 7.51 -3.00
CA GLU A 68 -10.85 7.48 -2.40
C GLU A 68 -10.01 8.71 -2.79
N GLU A 69 -10.22 9.28 -3.97
CA GLU A 69 -9.49 10.47 -4.45
C GLU A 69 -9.86 11.74 -3.67
N SER A 70 -11.04 11.76 -3.07
CA SER A 70 -11.48 12.83 -2.17
C SER A 70 -10.67 12.83 -0.87
N LEU A 71 -10.00 11.71 -0.55
CA LEU A 71 -9.21 11.56 0.67
C LEU A 71 -7.75 11.94 0.42
N ARG A 72 -7.23 12.85 1.24
CA ARG A 72 -5.84 13.34 1.16
C ARG A 72 -4.84 12.47 1.96
N TYR A 73 -5.23 11.26 2.35
CA TYR A 73 -4.44 10.37 3.18
C TYR A 73 -4.48 8.93 2.64
N ASP A 74 -3.40 8.17 2.86
CA ASP A 74 -3.26 6.80 2.35
C ASP A 74 -3.74 5.76 3.37
N PHE A 75 -3.83 6.11 4.66
CA PHE A 75 -4.32 5.23 5.73
C PHE A 75 -5.05 6.04 6.81
N CYS A 76 -6.08 5.43 7.41
CA CYS A 76 -6.73 5.95 8.60
C CYS A 76 -6.43 5.07 9.83
N TYR A 77 -6.44 5.68 11.02
CA TYR A 77 -6.31 4.97 12.29
C TYR A 77 -7.38 5.41 13.29
N ASP A 78 -7.73 4.50 14.19
CA ASP A 78 -8.56 4.77 15.37
C ASP A 78 -7.73 5.56 16.40
N ARG A 79 -8.22 6.74 16.83
CA ARG A 79 -7.50 7.59 17.79
C ARG A 79 -7.32 6.93 19.14
N ASP A 80 -8.29 6.14 19.58
CA ASP A 80 -8.30 5.61 20.94
C ASP A 80 -7.29 4.47 21.08
N ASN A 81 -7.24 3.60 20.07
CA ASN A 81 -6.39 2.40 20.09
C ASN A 81 -5.08 2.56 19.28
N GLN A 82 -4.91 3.66 18.53
CA GLN A 82 -3.79 3.90 17.59
C GLN A 82 -3.62 2.81 16.51
N LEU A 83 -4.68 2.07 16.22
CA LEU A 83 -4.71 0.96 15.26
C LEU A 83 -5.18 1.43 13.88
N ILE A 84 -4.51 0.96 12.85
CA ILE A 84 -4.89 1.20 11.45
C ILE A 84 -6.20 0.47 11.15
N LEU A 85 -7.15 1.18 10.54
CA LEU A 85 -8.41 0.58 10.10
C LEU A 85 -8.18 -0.18 8.78
N PRO A 86 -8.61 -1.45 8.69
CA PRO A 86 -8.50 -2.22 7.45
C PRO A 86 -9.51 -1.76 6.40
N ASP A 87 -9.35 -2.25 5.16
CA ASP A 87 -10.33 -2.16 4.07
C ASP A 87 -10.58 -0.78 3.44
N VAL A 88 -10.23 0.32 4.11
CA VAL A 88 -10.60 1.68 3.65
C VAL A 88 -9.67 2.24 2.57
N LEU A 89 -8.36 2.17 2.81
CA LEU A 89 -7.33 2.85 2.01
C LEU A 89 -6.02 2.07 2.04
N GLY A 90 -5.11 2.43 1.15
CA GLY A 90 -3.77 1.85 1.15
C GLY A 90 -2.73 2.66 0.41
N LEU A 91 -1.51 2.18 0.53
CA LEU A 91 -0.39 2.74 -0.18
C LEU A 91 -0.56 2.52 -1.69
N SER A 92 -0.72 3.62 -2.42
CA SER A 92 -0.94 3.62 -3.86
C SER A 92 0.20 3.00 -4.65
N THR A 93 -0.15 2.11 -5.57
CA THR A 93 0.70 1.51 -6.60
C THR A 93 -0.04 1.52 -7.95
N PHE A 94 0.68 1.21 -9.02
CA PHE A 94 0.17 1.12 -10.38
C PHE A 94 0.56 -0.22 -10.96
N THR A 95 -0.38 -0.85 -11.67
CA THR A 95 -0.14 -2.17 -12.26
C THR A 95 0.53 -2.11 -13.63
N ASN A 96 0.49 -0.93 -14.26
CA ASN A 96 1.06 -0.66 -15.56
C ASN A 96 1.71 0.73 -15.58
N ARG A 97 3.00 0.78 -15.95
CA ARG A 97 3.78 2.02 -16.05
C ARG A 97 3.22 3.00 -17.08
N ASN A 98 2.69 2.49 -18.19
CA ASN A 98 2.21 3.32 -19.31
C ASN A 98 0.89 4.04 -18.98
N LEU A 99 0.17 3.54 -17.98
CA LEU A 99 -1.07 4.13 -17.47
C LEU A 99 -0.83 5.03 -16.25
N MET A 100 0.43 5.21 -15.84
CA MET A 100 0.77 6.15 -14.79
C MET A 100 0.61 7.60 -15.28
N PRO A 101 0.15 8.52 -14.42
CA PRO A 101 0.14 9.94 -14.73
C PRO A 101 1.53 10.43 -15.18
N SER A 102 1.57 11.22 -16.26
CA SER A 102 2.81 11.68 -16.90
C SER A 102 3.76 12.41 -15.94
N HIS A 103 3.23 13.18 -14.99
CA HIS A 103 4.03 13.88 -13.99
C HIS A 103 4.81 12.92 -13.05
N LEU A 104 4.34 11.69 -12.86
CA LEU A 104 5.04 10.67 -12.06
C LEU A 104 6.09 9.92 -12.89
N THR A 105 5.93 9.83 -14.22
CA THR A 105 6.85 9.11 -15.11
C THR A 105 8.02 9.98 -15.60
N ARG A 106 7.92 11.32 -15.48
CA ARG A 106 9.00 12.28 -15.79
C ARG A 106 10.31 12.05 -15.03
N LYS A 107 10.25 11.41 -13.86
CA LYS A 107 11.41 11.10 -13.01
C LYS A 107 11.55 9.59 -12.85
N PRO A 108 11.99 8.86 -13.90
CA PRO A 108 12.05 7.40 -13.90
C PRO A 108 12.96 6.85 -12.79
N GLU A 109 13.99 7.60 -12.40
CA GLU A 109 14.86 7.29 -11.27
C GLU A 109 14.13 7.28 -9.92
N ARG A 110 12.91 7.80 -9.83
CA ARG A 110 12.07 7.76 -8.61
C ARG A 110 10.98 6.68 -8.67
N LEU A 111 10.96 5.86 -9.71
CA LEU A 111 10.05 4.74 -9.85
C LEU A 111 10.63 3.49 -9.19
N TRP A 112 9.78 2.85 -8.40
CA TRP A 112 10.09 1.63 -7.67
C TRP A 112 9.05 0.57 -8.00
N GLN A 113 9.50 -0.65 -8.20
CA GLN A 113 8.65 -1.80 -8.45
C GLN A 113 8.80 -2.79 -7.30
N LEU A 114 7.67 -3.31 -6.82
CA LEU A 114 7.67 -4.42 -5.87
C LEU A 114 8.15 -5.68 -6.60
N ASP A 115 9.13 -6.37 -6.05
CA ASP A 115 9.66 -7.60 -6.62
C ASP A 115 8.60 -8.72 -6.59
N PRO A 116 8.12 -9.21 -7.75
CA PRO A 116 7.03 -10.19 -7.81
C PRO A 116 7.43 -11.58 -7.27
N GLU A 117 8.73 -11.89 -7.27
CA GLU A 117 9.25 -13.18 -6.80
C GLU A 117 9.60 -13.18 -5.31
N SER A 118 9.62 -12.01 -4.69
CA SER A 118 9.82 -11.90 -3.26
C SER A 118 8.57 -12.30 -2.48
N ARG A 119 8.80 -12.69 -1.24
CA ARG A 119 7.71 -13.03 -0.32
C ARG A 119 7.04 -11.74 0.19
N PHE A 120 5.75 -11.85 0.53
CA PHE A 120 4.94 -10.73 1.03
C PHE A 120 4.45 -10.96 2.48
N PRO A 121 4.37 -9.90 3.33
CA PRO A 121 3.85 -10.01 4.69
C PRO A 121 2.38 -10.46 4.73
N ASN A 122 1.93 -11.01 5.86
CA ASN A 122 0.63 -11.71 5.98
C ASN A 122 -0.46 -10.75 6.38
N GLU A 123 -0.03 -9.75 7.14
CA GLU A 123 -0.76 -8.62 7.65
C GLU A 123 -1.08 -7.63 6.54
N LEU A 124 -0.39 -7.71 5.40
CA LEU A 124 -0.63 -6.88 4.23
C LEU A 124 -1.30 -7.68 3.11
N GLU A 125 -2.07 -6.98 2.30
CA GLU A 125 -2.58 -7.48 1.04
C GLU A 125 -2.36 -6.46 -0.08
N ILE A 126 -2.35 -6.98 -1.31
CA ILE A 126 -2.39 -6.16 -2.52
C ILE A 126 -3.79 -6.25 -3.10
N PHE A 127 -4.47 -5.11 -3.14
CA PHE A 127 -5.81 -4.95 -3.68
C PHE A 127 -5.75 -4.19 -5.01
N VAL A 128 -6.43 -4.70 -6.03
CA VAL A 128 -6.57 -4.07 -7.35
C VAL A 128 -8.08 -3.98 -7.63
N PRO A 129 -8.67 -2.77 -7.68
CA PRO A 129 -10.08 -2.61 -8.01
C PRO A 129 -10.38 -3.14 -9.42
N GLN A 130 -11.56 -3.75 -9.60
CA GLN A 130 -11.96 -4.33 -10.89
C GLN A 130 -12.25 -3.25 -11.94
N ASP A 131 -12.84 -2.13 -11.52
CA ASP A 131 -13.15 -0.94 -12.30
C ASP A 131 -11.89 -0.12 -12.68
N ARG A 132 -10.79 -0.29 -11.93
CA ARG A 132 -9.53 0.44 -12.12
C ARG A 132 -8.33 -0.51 -12.09
N SER A 133 -8.29 -1.41 -13.06
CA SER A 133 -7.25 -2.46 -13.16
C SER A 133 -5.81 -1.92 -13.24
N PHE A 134 -5.63 -0.65 -13.65
CA PHE A 134 -4.33 0.04 -13.70
C PHE A 134 -3.81 0.51 -12.33
N LYS A 135 -4.67 0.51 -11.30
CA LYS A 135 -4.41 1.04 -9.96
C LYS A 135 -4.39 -0.09 -8.94
N GLY A 136 -3.41 -0.07 -8.04
CA GLY A 136 -3.32 -1.03 -6.94
C GLY A 136 -3.07 -0.36 -5.60
N TYR A 137 -3.34 -1.08 -4.53
CA TYR A 137 -3.16 -0.62 -3.16
C TYR A 137 -2.50 -1.70 -2.31
N ILE A 138 -1.47 -1.33 -1.56
CA ILE A 138 -0.95 -2.16 -0.47
C ILE A 138 -1.59 -1.69 0.81
N ARG A 139 -2.40 -2.54 1.45
CA ARG A 139 -3.18 -2.20 2.64
C ARG A 139 -3.13 -3.30 3.69
N ILE A 140 -3.61 -3.00 4.90
CA ILE A 140 -3.78 -4.01 5.95
C ILE A 140 -4.82 -5.03 5.49
N LYS A 141 -4.48 -6.31 5.59
CA LYS A 141 -5.38 -7.41 5.31
C LYS A 141 -6.51 -7.44 6.34
N LYS A 142 -7.75 -7.61 5.87
CA LYS A 142 -8.93 -7.77 6.72
C LYS A 142 -8.70 -8.80 7.84
N GLY A 143 -9.12 -8.46 9.05
CA GLY A 143 -8.92 -9.29 10.25
C GLY A 143 -7.53 -9.17 10.88
N THR A 144 -6.71 -8.22 10.43
CA THR A 144 -5.42 -7.90 11.04
C THR A 144 -5.51 -6.55 11.75
N GLN A 145 -4.84 -6.42 12.91
CA GLN A 145 -4.68 -5.15 13.61
C GLN A 145 -3.20 -4.77 13.64
N VAL A 146 -2.90 -3.56 13.18
CA VAL A 146 -1.52 -3.05 13.08
C VAL A 146 -1.49 -1.62 13.59
N GLU A 147 -0.55 -1.32 14.48
CA GLU A 147 -0.29 0.06 14.92
C GLU A 147 0.34 0.90 13.81
N LYS A 148 0.12 2.21 13.86
CA LYS A 148 0.65 3.15 12.86
C LYS A 148 2.15 3.02 12.61
N ASP A 149 2.97 2.98 13.66
CA ASP A 149 4.43 2.93 13.49
C ASP A 149 4.89 1.57 12.95
N LYS A 150 4.25 0.47 13.39
CA LYS A 150 4.47 -0.88 12.84
C LYS A 150 4.16 -0.93 11.35
N LEU A 151 3.04 -0.34 10.89
CA LEU A 151 2.72 -0.28 9.45
C LEU A 151 3.84 0.39 8.64
N ILE A 152 4.41 1.48 9.12
CA ILE A 152 5.47 2.21 8.41
C ILE A 152 6.74 1.36 8.28
N GLU A 153 7.09 0.63 9.33
CA GLU A 153 8.21 -0.31 9.31
C GLU A 153 7.97 -1.42 8.29
N MET A 154 6.80 -2.05 8.33
CA MET A 154 6.41 -3.11 7.39
C MET A 154 6.48 -2.65 5.94
N LEU A 155 5.93 -1.47 5.63
CA LEU A 155 5.99 -0.89 4.29
C LEU A 155 7.44 -0.66 3.85
N GLY A 156 8.28 -0.18 4.76
CA GLY A 156 9.71 0.08 4.53
C GLY A 156 10.53 -1.17 4.22
N CYS A 157 10.12 -2.33 4.75
CA CYS A 157 10.76 -3.61 4.54
C CYS A 157 10.22 -4.40 3.33
N LEU A 158 9.26 -3.84 2.60
CA LEU A 158 8.79 -4.46 1.37
C LEU A 158 9.92 -4.51 0.33
N PRO A 159 9.97 -5.57 -0.50
CA PRO A 159 11.06 -5.86 -1.43
C PRO A 159 11.00 -4.95 -2.67
N TRP A 160 11.23 -3.66 -2.48
CA TRP A 160 11.24 -2.68 -3.54
C TRP A 160 12.55 -2.72 -4.33
N ARG A 161 12.45 -2.72 -5.65
CA ARG A 161 13.56 -2.58 -6.58
C ARG A 161 13.37 -1.33 -7.42
N LYS A 162 14.45 -0.71 -7.87
CA LYS A 162 14.36 0.37 -8.85
C LYS A 162 13.74 -0.17 -10.14
N CYS A 163 12.80 0.57 -10.71
CA CYS A 163 12.35 0.24 -12.06
C CYS A 163 13.54 0.40 -13.02
N PRO A 164 13.78 -0.56 -13.92
CA PRO A 164 14.77 -0.38 -14.97
C PRO A 164 14.44 0.89 -15.77
N LYS A 165 15.49 1.66 -16.08
CA LYS A 165 15.36 2.74 -17.06
C LYS A 165 14.94 2.08 -18.37
N GLN A 166 13.86 2.57 -19.00
CA GLN A 166 13.62 2.21 -20.39
C GLN A 166 14.80 2.78 -21.17
N LEU A 167 15.49 1.90 -21.92
CA LEU A 167 16.34 2.36 -23.01
C LEU A 167 15.42 3.15 -23.93
N VAL A 168 15.72 4.42 -24.12
CA VAL A 168 15.06 5.20 -25.16
C VAL A 168 15.50 4.52 -26.46
N GLU A 169 14.62 3.75 -27.08
CA GLU A 169 14.81 3.40 -28.48
C GLU A 169 14.80 4.73 -29.22
N ASN A 170 15.99 5.18 -29.63
CA ASN A 170 16.11 6.24 -30.61
C ASN A 170 15.32 5.75 -31.83
N PRO A 171 14.28 6.46 -32.28
CA PRO A 171 13.74 6.17 -33.59
C PRO A 171 14.90 6.43 -34.57
N LEU A 172 15.34 5.36 -35.24
CA LEU A 172 16.33 5.43 -36.30
C LEU A 172 15.88 6.48 -37.32
N ASN A 173 16.81 7.35 -37.70
CA ASN A 173 16.70 8.38 -38.73
C ASN A 173 16.02 7.89 -40.01
#